data_AF-A0A6N2V3N1-F1
#
_entry.id   AF-A0A6N2V3N1-F1
#
_cell.length_a   1.000
_cell.length_b   1.000
_cell.length_c   1.000
_cell.angle_alpha   90.00
_cell.angle_beta   90.00
_cell.angle_gamma   90.00
#
_symmetry.space_group_name_H-M   'P 1'
#
loop_
_entity.id
_entity.type
_entity.pdbx_description
1 polymer ?
#
loop_
_entity_poly.entity_id
_entity_poly.type
_entity_poly.pdbx_seq_one_letter_code
_entity_poly.pdbx_strand_id
1 'polypeptide(L)'
;MDRHIKQNLTGQSHSEWDMPSKPFLTIGEVANLLQVSNRTVYNLIYKGTLRACKITYHITLITKEDFFLMIKETTYCKRNTSIFAKQIKKNKEKMKADIQNTDKVSSFQQEGKKKTKSNPTKRQLIPSSNYKQSVRDTFTEDKNVGGDLYTMAEICQKFNYTYGRFYNLRMRYSIPCVKANSTKCFPKAEVDKAMAEESERLGTNLTEHWYSCFDIMRLFGLGKTQVRRFALAHGVRTKRIHGNRLYYLKADWDAARKVSEQKSASTKAKREV
;
A
#
# COMPACT_ATOMS: atom_id res chain seq x y z
N MET A 1 36.26 33.45 -31.88
CA MET A 1 36.75 32.37 -30.97
C MET A 1 35.63 31.34 -30.85
N ASP A 2 35.39 30.64 -31.95
CA ASP A 2 34.30 29.67 -32.08
C ASP A 2 34.82 28.28 -31.71
N ARG A 3 34.25 27.71 -30.65
CA ARG A 3 34.57 26.35 -30.21
C ARG A 3 33.87 25.35 -31.13
N HIS A 4 34.60 24.87 -32.14
CA HIS A 4 34.24 23.67 -32.89
C HIS A 4 34.21 22.45 -31.96
N ILE A 5 33.01 22.03 -31.56
CA ILE A 5 32.79 20.72 -30.95
C ILE A 5 32.76 19.71 -32.09
N LYS A 6 33.91 19.10 -32.39
CA LYS A 6 33.99 17.91 -33.26
C LYS A 6 33.31 16.76 -32.52
N GLN A 7 32.11 16.39 -32.94
CA GLN A 7 31.54 15.10 -32.55
C GLN A 7 32.24 14.01 -33.38
N ASN A 8 33.05 13.20 -32.70
CA ASN A 8 33.69 12.03 -33.28
C ASN A 8 32.62 10.98 -33.62
N LEU A 9 32.11 11.03 -34.86
CA LEU A 9 31.29 9.97 -35.47
C LEU A 9 32.20 8.83 -35.94
N THR A 10 32.86 8.14 -35.04
CA THR A 10 33.52 6.87 -35.38
C THR A 10 33.76 6.07 -34.10
N GLY A 11 32.89 5.10 -33.85
CA GLY A 11 33.00 4.28 -32.65
C GLY A 11 31.70 3.67 -32.20
N GLN A 12 30.96 3.03 -33.09
CA GLN A 12 30.08 1.91 -32.71
C GLN A 12 29.81 1.08 -33.97
N SER A 13 30.41 -0.11 -33.97
CA SER A 13 30.07 -1.22 -34.85
C SER A 13 28.57 -1.32 -35.00
N HIS A 14 28.12 -1.24 -36.25
CA HIS A 14 26.80 -1.61 -36.75
C HIS A 14 26.23 -2.76 -35.90
N SER A 15 25.38 -2.46 -34.91
CA SER A 15 24.52 -3.48 -34.33
C SER A 15 23.49 -3.77 -35.41
N GLU A 16 23.89 -4.62 -36.35
CA GLU A 16 22.98 -5.25 -37.28
C GLU A 16 21.88 -5.83 -36.41
N TRP A 17 20.69 -5.23 -36.48
CA TRP A 17 19.50 -5.80 -35.88
C TRP A 17 19.30 -7.10 -36.63
N ASP A 18 19.92 -8.18 -36.11
CA ASP A 18 19.97 -9.48 -36.75
C ASP A 18 18.54 -10.03 -36.77
N MET A 19 17.79 -9.60 -37.80
CA MET A 19 16.42 -10.01 -37.98
C MET A 19 16.48 -11.49 -38.33
N PRO A 20 15.89 -12.38 -37.51
CA PRO A 20 16.03 -13.81 -37.70
C PRO A 20 15.65 -14.17 -39.12
N SER A 21 16.53 -14.79 -39.90
CA SER A 21 16.28 -15.08 -41.33
C SER A 21 15.01 -15.93 -41.56
N LYS A 22 14.64 -16.77 -40.57
CA LYS A 22 13.46 -17.64 -40.60
C LYS A 22 12.13 -16.90 -40.90
N PRO A 23 11.16 -17.56 -41.58
CA PRO A 23 9.88 -16.94 -41.97
C PRO A 23 8.91 -16.67 -40.80
N PHE A 24 9.15 -17.29 -39.64
CA PHE A 24 8.31 -17.15 -38.45
C PHE A 24 9.09 -16.57 -37.29
N LEU A 25 8.44 -15.69 -36.54
CA LEU A 25 8.95 -15.07 -35.32
C LEU A 25 8.27 -15.70 -34.10
N THR A 26 9.07 -15.97 -33.09
CA THR A 26 8.58 -16.32 -31.76
C THR A 26 8.17 -15.06 -31.00
N ILE A 27 7.35 -15.22 -29.96
CA ILE A 27 6.94 -14.10 -29.10
C ILE A 27 8.15 -13.34 -28.53
N GLY A 28 9.20 -14.06 -28.13
CA GLY A 28 10.42 -13.46 -27.58
C GLY A 28 11.17 -12.62 -28.61
N GLU A 29 11.25 -13.09 -29.85
CA GLU A 29 11.88 -12.33 -30.94
C GLU A 29 11.09 -11.07 -31.29
N VAL A 30 9.76 -11.17 -31.36
CA VAL A 30 8.89 -10.00 -31.58
C VAL A 30 9.02 -9.00 -30.44
N ALA A 31 9.08 -9.48 -29.19
CA ALA A 31 9.28 -8.64 -28.02
C ALA A 31 10.62 -7.88 -28.07
N ASN A 32 11.68 -8.56 -28.49
CA ASN A 32 13.00 -7.95 -28.67
C ASN A 32 13.01 -6.92 -29.82
N LEU A 33 12.38 -7.23 -30.96
CA LEU A 33 12.28 -6.32 -32.10
C LEU A 33 11.50 -5.04 -31.77
N LEU A 34 10.43 -5.14 -31.00
CA LEU A 34 9.61 -4.00 -30.56
C LEU A 34 10.16 -3.30 -29.30
N GLN A 35 11.17 -3.87 -28.64
CA GLN A 35 11.67 -3.46 -27.32
C GLN A 35 10.55 -3.38 -26.25
N VAL A 36 9.68 -4.36 -26.22
CA VAL A 36 8.58 -4.46 -25.24
C VAL A 36 8.63 -5.77 -24.47
N SER A 37 7.92 -5.85 -23.34
CA SER A 37 7.79 -7.12 -22.62
C SER A 37 7.01 -8.16 -23.44
N ASN A 38 7.31 -9.45 -23.24
CA ASN A 38 6.52 -10.56 -23.80
C ASN A 38 5.01 -10.40 -23.51
N ARG A 39 4.66 -9.84 -22.34
CA ARG A 39 3.27 -9.57 -21.95
C ARG A 39 2.60 -8.57 -22.89
N THR A 40 3.33 -7.56 -23.36
CA THR A 40 2.81 -6.58 -24.32
C THR A 40 2.49 -7.25 -25.65
N VAL A 41 3.36 -8.14 -26.14
CA VAL A 41 3.14 -8.91 -27.37
C VAL A 41 1.87 -9.77 -27.24
N TYR A 42 1.70 -10.50 -26.13
CA TYR A 42 0.45 -11.22 -25.86
C TYR A 42 -0.78 -10.30 -25.85
N ASN A 43 -0.67 -9.10 -25.27
CA ASN A 43 -1.79 -8.16 -25.27
C ASN A 43 -2.12 -7.67 -26.69
N LEU A 44 -1.15 -7.57 -27.61
CA LEU A 44 -1.41 -7.23 -29.02
C LEU A 44 -2.15 -8.37 -29.74
N ILE A 45 -1.76 -9.61 -29.46
CA ILE A 45 -2.42 -10.81 -29.99
C ILE A 45 -3.87 -10.89 -29.48
N TYR A 46 -4.09 -10.74 -28.17
CA TYR A 46 -5.44 -10.81 -27.59
C TYR A 46 -6.36 -9.66 -28.03
N LYS A 47 -5.80 -8.51 -28.42
CA LYS A 47 -6.55 -7.41 -29.02
C LYS A 47 -6.88 -7.65 -30.50
N GLY A 48 -6.29 -8.65 -31.14
CA GLY A 48 -6.41 -8.92 -32.57
C GLY A 48 -5.58 -7.99 -33.45
N THR A 49 -4.70 -7.16 -32.88
CA THR A 49 -3.82 -6.24 -33.64
C THR A 49 -2.66 -6.98 -34.29
N LEU A 50 -2.19 -8.06 -33.65
CA LEU A 50 -1.14 -8.93 -34.18
C LEU A 50 -1.71 -10.33 -34.40
N ARG A 51 -1.71 -10.78 -35.65
CA ARG A 51 -2.10 -12.15 -36.00
C ARG A 51 -0.99 -13.11 -35.56
N ALA A 52 -1.39 -14.20 -34.92
CA ALA A 52 -0.49 -15.22 -34.42
C ALA A 52 -1.17 -16.58 -34.43
N CYS A 53 -0.39 -17.63 -34.71
CA CYS A 53 -0.83 -19.02 -34.73
C CYS A 53 -0.32 -19.73 -33.47
N LYS A 54 -1.24 -20.24 -32.65
CA LYS A 54 -0.88 -21.07 -31.49
C LYS A 54 -0.78 -22.53 -31.94
N ILE A 55 0.42 -23.09 -31.91
CA ILE A 55 0.66 -24.49 -32.30
C ILE A 55 0.48 -25.41 -31.08
N THR A 56 1.15 -25.06 -29.98
CA THR A 56 1.15 -25.83 -28.73
C THR A 56 0.88 -24.89 -27.56
N TYR A 57 0.69 -25.42 -26.35
CA TYR A 57 0.51 -24.61 -25.14
C TYR A 57 1.65 -23.59 -24.91
N HIS A 58 2.89 -23.96 -25.23
CA HIS A 58 4.08 -23.11 -25.03
C HIS A 58 4.61 -22.43 -26.31
N ILE A 59 4.02 -22.72 -27.48
CA ILE A 59 4.57 -22.28 -28.78
C ILE A 59 3.51 -21.49 -29.53
N THR A 60 3.78 -20.21 -29.74
CA THR A 60 3.01 -19.32 -30.60
C THR A 60 3.95 -18.75 -31.66
N LEU A 61 3.57 -18.88 -32.93
CA LEU A 61 4.31 -18.42 -34.09
C LEU A 61 3.60 -17.22 -34.72
N ILE A 62 4.37 -16.24 -35.14
CA ILE A 62 3.90 -15.03 -35.82
C ILE A 62 4.61 -15.01 -37.17
N THR A 63 3.88 -14.87 -38.27
CA THR A 63 4.53 -14.75 -39.58
C THR A 63 5.22 -13.38 -39.69
N LYS A 64 6.34 -13.31 -40.41
CA LYS A 64 6.98 -12.02 -40.66
C LYS A 64 6.04 -11.05 -41.37
N GLU A 65 5.24 -11.57 -42.30
CA GLU A 65 4.26 -10.83 -43.07
C GLU A 65 3.21 -10.18 -42.16
N ASP A 66 2.62 -10.93 -41.23
CA ASP A 66 1.65 -10.40 -40.27
C ASP A 66 2.27 -9.37 -39.33
N PHE A 67 3.53 -9.56 -38.92
CA PHE A 67 4.25 -8.60 -38.10
C PHE A 67 4.51 -7.28 -38.87
N PHE A 68 4.93 -7.36 -40.13
CA PHE A 68 5.11 -6.17 -40.97
C PHE A 68 3.78 -5.50 -41.30
N LEU A 69 2.72 -6.28 -41.53
CA LEU A 69 1.37 -5.75 -41.74
C LEU A 69 0.92 -4.95 -40.52
N MET A 70 1.12 -5.48 -39.31
CA MET A 70 0.84 -4.75 -38.07
C MET A 70 1.58 -3.42 -38.04
N ILE A 71 2.89 -3.38 -38.34
CA ILE A 71 3.66 -2.12 -38.35
C ILE A 71 3.13 -1.13 -39.39
N LYS A 72 2.77 -1.61 -40.59
CA LYS A 72 2.23 -0.77 -41.67
C LYS A 72 0.86 -0.18 -41.32
N GLU A 73 0.00 -0.97 -40.68
CA GLU A 73 -1.36 -0.54 -40.29
C GLU A 73 -1.37 0.34 -39.04
N THR A 74 -0.41 0.13 -38.12
CA THR A 74 -0.34 0.85 -36.85
C THR A 74 0.24 2.25 -37.05
N THR A 75 -0.52 3.11 -37.71
CA THR A 75 -0.21 4.54 -37.79
C THR A 75 -0.31 5.17 -36.40
N TYR A 76 0.61 6.10 -36.11
CA TYR A 76 0.62 6.79 -34.82
C TYR A 76 -0.61 7.68 -34.67
N CYS A 77 -1.63 7.18 -33.96
CA CYS A 77 -2.77 7.97 -33.54
C CYS A 77 -2.49 8.56 -32.14
N LYS A 78 -2.25 9.87 -32.06
CA LYS A 78 -2.14 10.59 -30.79
C LYS A 78 -3.42 10.34 -29.98
N ARG A 79 -3.30 9.65 -28.83
CA ARG A 79 -4.44 9.34 -27.96
C ARG A 79 -5.00 10.65 -27.39
N ASN A 80 -6.11 11.15 -27.96
CA ASN A 80 -6.73 12.42 -27.55
C ASN A 80 -7.41 12.39 -26.16
N THR A 81 -7.45 11.25 -25.47
CA THR A 81 -8.01 11.16 -24.12
C THR A 81 -7.26 10.14 -23.27
N SER A 82 -6.88 10.52 -22.04
CA SER A 82 -6.31 9.58 -21.08
C SER A 82 -7.38 8.57 -20.64
N ILE A 83 -6.98 7.33 -20.38
CA ILE A 83 -7.86 6.28 -19.84
C ILE A 83 -8.52 6.77 -18.53
N PHE A 84 -7.79 7.58 -17.75
CA PHE A 84 -8.27 8.23 -16.54
C PHE A 84 -9.35 9.29 -16.81
N ALA A 85 -9.24 10.07 -17.89
CA ALA A 85 -10.27 11.06 -18.26
C ALA A 85 -11.62 10.38 -18.57
N LYS A 86 -11.61 9.18 -19.18
CA LYS A 86 -12.84 8.41 -19.43
C LYS A 86 -13.49 7.91 -18.12
N GLN A 87 -12.69 7.50 -17.13
CA GLN A 87 -13.21 7.06 -15.83
C GLN A 87 -13.81 8.20 -15.02
N ILE A 88 -13.19 9.39 -15.06
CA ILE A 88 -13.71 10.60 -14.40
C ILE A 88 -15.07 10.97 -14.99
N LYS A 89 -15.24 10.90 -16.32
CA LYS A 89 -16.51 11.21 -16.99
C LYS A 89 -17.61 10.22 -16.60
N LYS A 90 -17.30 8.92 -16.58
CA LYS A 90 -18.22 7.84 -16.14
C LYS A 90 -18.67 8.00 -14.68
N ASN A 91 -17.76 8.39 -13.78
CA ASN A 91 -18.10 8.64 -12.37
C ASN A 91 -18.91 9.93 -12.21
N LYS A 92 -18.66 10.95 -13.02
CA LYS A 92 -19.43 12.21 -13.00
C LYS A 92 -20.86 12.02 -13.48
N GLU A 93 -21.09 11.17 -14.47
CA GLU A 93 -22.44 10.78 -14.93
C GLU A 93 -23.19 9.95 -13.87
N LYS A 94 -22.51 9.01 -13.20
CA LYS A 94 -23.10 8.27 -12.07
C LYS A 94 -23.47 9.18 -10.88
N MET A 95 -22.59 10.11 -10.51
CA MET A 95 -22.89 11.09 -9.46
C MET A 95 -24.07 12.01 -9.81
N LYS A 96 -24.25 12.37 -11.09
CA LYS A 96 -25.41 13.16 -11.54
C LYS A 96 -26.73 12.39 -11.46
N ALA A 97 -26.70 11.07 -11.70
CA ALA A 97 -27.89 10.21 -11.57
C ALA A 97 -28.29 9.99 -10.09
N ASP A 98 -27.32 9.94 -9.17
CA ASP A 98 -27.59 9.79 -7.73
C ASP A 98 -28.12 11.08 -7.09
N ILE A 99 -27.68 12.26 -7.55
CA ILE A 99 -28.17 13.56 -7.04
C ILE A 99 -29.67 13.75 -7.36
N GLN A 100 -30.12 13.37 -8.57
CA GLN A 100 -31.53 13.51 -8.97
C GLN A 100 -32.49 12.58 -8.21
N ASN A 101 -31.99 11.52 -7.55
CA ASN A 101 -32.81 10.63 -6.73
C ASN A 101 -32.91 11.06 -5.26
N THR A 102 -32.05 11.97 -4.80
CA THR A 102 -32.00 12.40 -3.39
C THR A 102 -32.85 13.65 -3.13
N ASP A 103 -33.14 14.44 -4.17
CA ASP A 103 -33.90 15.69 -4.08
C ASP A 103 -35.44 15.51 -3.92
N LYS A 104 -35.94 14.29 -3.69
CA LYS A 104 -37.36 14.04 -3.34
C LYS A 104 -37.62 13.78 -1.85
N VAL A 105 -36.59 13.66 -1.01
CA VAL A 105 -36.76 13.43 0.43
C VAL A 105 -35.75 14.26 1.22
N SER A 106 -36.02 15.56 1.39
CA SER A 106 -35.59 16.35 2.56
C SER A 106 -35.89 17.84 2.37
N SER A 107 -37.17 18.18 2.43
CA SER A 107 -37.60 19.55 2.71
C SER A 107 -38.13 19.55 4.15
N PHE A 108 -37.30 19.83 5.16
CA PHE A 108 -37.76 20.40 6.44
C PHE A 108 -36.57 21.05 7.21
N GLN A 109 -36.79 22.34 7.50
CA GLN A 109 -36.01 23.43 8.13
C GLN A 109 -35.10 23.08 9.33
N GLN A 110 -33.88 23.64 9.45
CA GLN A 110 -33.44 24.86 10.22
C GLN A 110 -33.85 24.81 11.71
N GLU A 111 -33.04 25.12 12.76
CA GLU A 111 -32.13 26.26 13.01
C GLU A 111 -31.47 26.12 14.43
N GLY A 112 -30.35 26.81 14.71
CA GLY A 112 -30.12 27.51 16.01
C GLY A 112 -29.52 26.84 17.29
N LYS A 113 -28.18 26.98 17.46
CA LYS A 113 -27.37 27.34 18.67
C LYS A 113 -27.70 26.84 20.12
N LYS A 114 -26.70 26.26 20.82
CA LYS A 114 -25.82 26.87 21.88
C LYS A 114 -24.95 25.83 22.60
N LYS A 115 -23.73 26.24 22.99
CA LYS A 115 -22.70 25.47 23.72
C LYS A 115 -22.97 25.44 25.23
N THR A 116 -22.64 24.33 25.90
CA THR A 116 -22.38 24.29 27.35
C THR A 116 -21.08 23.53 27.61
N LYS A 117 -20.24 24.09 28.49
CA LYS A 117 -18.92 23.57 28.92
C LYS A 117 -19.07 22.30 29.77
N SER A 118 -18.22 21.29 29.55
CA SER A 118 -17.97 20.21 30.52
C SER A 118 -16.51 19.72 30.48
N ASN A 119 -16.00 19.33 31.65
CA ASN A 119 -14.61 18.97 32.01
C ASN A 119 -13.94 17.89 31.12
N PRO A 120 -12.58 17.85 31.06
CA PRO A 120 -11.86 16.93 30.19
C PRO A 120 -11.93 15.51 30.76
N THR A 121 -12.85 14.72 30.24
CA THR A 121 -12.90 13.29 30.51
C THR A 121 -11.77 12.63 29.71
N LYS A 122 -10.95 11.78 30.33
CA LYS A 122 -9.87 11.02 29.67
C LYS A 122 -10.41 10.39 28.38
N ARG A 123 -9.88 10.81 27.23
CA ARG A 123 -10.32 10.35 25.91
C ARG A 123 -10.00 8.88 25.76
N GLN A 124 -11.02 8.05 25.59
CA GLN A 124 -10.84 6.63 25.30
C GLN A 124 -10.18 6.45 23.92
N LEU A 125 -9.28 5.46 23.82
CA LEU A 125 -8.53 5.12 22.61
C LEU A 125 -9.48 4.73 21.47
N ILE A 126 -9.28 5.33 20.30
CA ILE A 126 -10.09 5.03 19.11
C ILE A 126 -9.63 3.70 18.50
N PRO A 127 -10.54 2.75 18.21
CA PRO A 127 -10.21 1.50 17.52
C PRO A 127 -9.59 1.74 16.14
N SER A 128 -8.65 0.88 15.75
CA SER A 128 -7.88 0.96 14.50
C SER A 128 -8.73 0.92 13.20
N SER A 129 -10.04 0.74 13.30
CA SER A 129 -10.99 0.61 12.18
C SER A 129 -11.72 1.90 11.80
N ASN A 130 -11.68 2.96 12.62
CA ASN A 130 -12.47 4.16 12.38
C ASN A 130 -11.62 5.30 11.79
N TYR A 131 -11.38 5.24 10.47
CA TYR A 131 -10.69 6.31 9.74
C TYR A 131 -11.63 7.53 9.58
N LYS A 132 -11.67 8.43 10.55
CA LYS A 132 -12.25 9.77 10.36
C LYS A 132 -11.30 10.84 10.89
N GLN A 133 -10.21 10.97 10.15
CA GLN A 133 -9.76 12.20 9.49
C GLN A 133 -10.33 13.53 10.03
N SER A 134 -9.76 14.05 11.12
CA SER A 134 -9.31 15.45 11.11
C SER A 134 -8.24 15.67 12.18
N VAL A 135 -7.09 16.20 11.76
CA VAL A 135 -6.04 16.73 12.64
C VAL A 135 -6.18 18.25 12.62
N ARG A 136 -7.39 18.76 12.87
CA ARG A 136 -7.67 20.20 12.74
C ARG A 136 -7.40 21.02 14.01
N ASP A 137 -7.25 20.38 15.17
CA ASP A 137 -7.12 21.10 16.45
C ASP A 137 -5.84 20.78 17.24
N THR A 138 -4.79 20.22 16.61
CA THR A 138 -3.54 19.85 17.30
C THR A 138 -2.35 20.78 17.00
N PHE A 139 -2.64 21.98 16.50
CA PHE A 139 -1.64 23.05 16.40
C PHE A 139 -1.68 23.86 17.69
N THR A 140 -0.65 23.74 18.50
CA THR A 140 -0.49 24.56 19.70
C THR A 140 0.29 25.81 19.30
N GLU A 141 -0.32 26.98 19.42
CA GLU A 141 0.33 28.27 19.17
C GLU A 141 1.39 28.54 20.25
N ASP A 142 2.66 28.51 19.83
CA ASP A 142 3.95 29.06 20.31
C ASP A 142 4.22 29.51 21.76
N LYS A 143 3.26 29.56 22.69
CA LYS A 143 3.47 30.27 23.98
C LYS A 143 3.78 29.42 25.19
N ASN A 144 4.01 28.10 25.07
CA ASN A 144 4.31 27.29 26.25
C ASN A 144 5.12 26.01 26.02
N VAL A 145 6.16 26.04 25.18
CA VAL A 145 7.08 24.91 25.06
C VAL A 145 8.52 25.40 25.13
N GLY A 146 8.96 25.77 26.35
CA GLY A 146 10.38 25.85 26.69
C GLY A 146 10.99 24.45 26.88
N GLY A 147 10.68 23.52 25.97
CA GLY A 147 11.08 22.12 26.07
C GLY A 147 11.64 21.61 24.76
N ASP A 148 12.61 20.71 24.85
CA ASP A 148 13.22 20.02 23.72
C ASP A 148 12.15 19.56 22.71
N LEU A 149 12.27 20.03 21.47
CA LEU A 149 11.43 19.61 20.36
C LEU A 149 12.21 18.59 19.54
N TYR A 150 11.52 17.54 19.10
CA TYR A 150 12.04 16.66 18.07
C TYR A 150 11.58 17.11 16.69
N THR A 151 12.52 17.14 15.75
CA THR A 151 12.18 17.17 14.33
C THR A 151 11.78 15.78 13.86
N MET A 152 10.98 15.72 12.79
CA MET A 152 10.60 14.45 12.18
C MET A 152 11.81 13.57 11.81
N ALA A 153 12.92 14.20 11.39
CA ALA A 153 14.14 13.51 11.03
C ALA A 153 14.81 12.87 12.26
N GLU A 154 14.90 13.59 13.37
CA GLU A 154 15.48 13.10 14.64
C GLU A 154 14.70 11.90 15.18
N ILE A 155 13.36 11.92 15.09
CA ILE A 155 12.53 10.79 15.53
C ILE A 155 12.81 9.56 14.67
N CYS A 156 12.90 9.75 13.35
CA CYS A 156 13.21 8.66 12.43
C CYS A 156 14.58 8.04 12.76
N GLN A 157 15.58 8.86 13.08
CA GLN A 157 16.93 8.43 13.43
C GLN A 157 17.00 7.75 14.81
N LYS A 158 16.49 8.39 15.86
CA LYS A 158 16.56 7.90 17.26
C LYS A 158 15.81 6.58 17.43
N PHE A 159 14.63 6.46 16.83
CA PHE A 159 13.73 5.30 17.03
C PHE A 159 13.75 4.30 15.86
N ASN A 160 14.56 4.53 14.83
CA ASN A 160 14.58 3.75 13.59
C ASN A 160 13.18 3.60 12.97
N TYR A 161 12.46 4.72 12.89
CA TYR A 161 11.11 4.81 12.32
C TYR A 161 11.18 5.34 10.88
N THR A 162 10.25 4.88 10.04
CA THR A 162 9.98 5.52 8.76
C THR A 162 8.97 6.65 8.94
N TYR A 163 9.05 7.67 8.09
CA TYR A 163 8.12 8.81 8.10
C TYR A 163 6.64 8.40 8.18
N GLY A 164 6.23 7.40 7.39
CA GLY A 164 4.86 6.88 7.39
C GLY A 164 4.48 6.13 8.67
N ARG A 165 5.43 5.42 9.30
CA ARG A 165 5.19 4.72 10.58
C ARG A 165 4.96 5.71 11.70
N PHE A 166 5.75 6.78 11.76
CA PHE A 166 5.54 7.85 12.74
C PHE A 166 4.23 8.60 12.50
N TYR A 167 3.83 8.83 11.25
CA TYR A 167 2.52 9.44 10.97
C TYR A 167 1.37 8.61 11.57
N ASN A 168 1.41 7.29 11.43
CA ASN A 168 0.40 6.42 12.04
C ASN A 168 0.46 6.47 13.58
N LEU A 169 1.66 6.54 14.17
CA LEU A 169 1.83 6.70 15.62
C LEU A 169 1.20 8.02 16.10
N ARG A 170 1.53 9.13 15.43
CA ARG A 170 0.95 10.45 15.68
C ARG A 170 -0.57 10.41 15.64
N MET A 171 -1.15 9.73 14.65
CA MET A 171 -2.59 9.60 14.53
C MET A 171 -3.21 8.77 15.66
N ARG A 172 -2.53 7.73 16.16
CA ARG A 172 -3.02 6.89 17.26
C ARG A 172 -3.02 7.63 18.60
N TYR A 173 -1.91 8.27 18.93
CA TYR A 173 -1.73 8.96 20.22
C TYR A 173 -2.10 10.44 20.18
N SER A 174 -2.58 10.94 19.04
CA SER A 174 -2.94 12.34 18.84
C SER A 174 -1.81 13.32 19.22
N ILE A 175 -0.58 13.01 18.82
CA ILE A 175 0.60 13.81 19.19
C ILE A 175 0.48 15.22 18.58
N PRO A 176 0.60 16.29 19.40
CA PRO A 176 0.51 17.68 18.95
C PRO A 176 1.66 18.06 18.02
N CYS A 177 1.36 18.94 17.08
CA CYS A 177 2.34 19.45 16.12
C CYS A 177 2.55 20.93 16.39
N VAL A 178 3.80 21.29 16.67
CA VAL A 178 4.24 22.68 16.80
C VAL A 178 4.95 23.06 15.50
N LYS A 179 4.74 24.27 15.00
CA LYS A 179 5.51 24.80 13.87
C LYS A 179 6.71 25.52 14.45
N ALA A 180 7.88 24.90 14.41
CA ALA A 180 9.13 25.55 14.82
C ALA A 180 10.11 25.53 13.65
N ASN A 181 10.86 26.62 13.44
CA ASN A 181 11.90 26.72 12.41
C ASN A 181 11.41 26.33 11.00
N SER A 182 10.23 26.82 10.60
CA SER A 182 9.56 26.51 9.32
C SER A 182 9.26 25.02 9.05
N THR A 183 9.48 24.16 10.07
CA THR A 183 9.32 22.71 10.00
C THR A 183 8.29 22.23 11.02
N LYS A 184 7.74 21.02 10.82
CA LYS A 184 6.85 20.37 11.78
C LYS A 184 7.69 19.74 12.89
N CYS A 185 7.53 20.24 14.10
CA CYS A 185 8.22 19.78 15.30
C CYS A 185 7.23 19.19 16.31
N PHE A 186 7.71 18.27 17.13
CA PHE A 186 6.91 17.51 18.08
C PHE A 186 7.54 17.61 19.47
N PRO A 187 6.74 17.82 20.53
CA PRO A 187 7.27 17.82 21.90
C PRO A 187 7.92 16.48 22.26
N LYS A 188 9.18 16.50 22.70
CA LYS A 188 9.94 15.29 23.04
C LYS A 188 9.26 14.43 24.09
N ALA A 189 8.72 15.04 25.14
CA ALA A 189 8.03 14.35 26.22
C ALA A 189 6.82 13.54 25.72
N GLU A 190 6.02 14.11 24.81
CA GLU A 190 4.83 13.44 24.28
C GLU A 190 5.21 12.33 23.28
N VAL A 191 6.26 12.57 22.48
CA VAL A 191 6.80 11.54 21.58
C VAL A 191 7.37 10.37 22.37
N ASP A 192 8.19 10.62 23.38
CA ASP A 192 8.82 9.58 24.20
C ASP A 192 7.75 8.77 24.96
N LYS A 193 6.71 9.43 25.50
CA LYS A 193 5.56 8.75 26.13
C LYS A 193 4.78 7.88 25.13
N ALA A 194 4.46 8.41 23.95
CA ALA A 194 3.76 7.65 22.91
C ALA A 194 4.61 6.48 22.38
N MET A 195 5.93 6.64 22.34
CA MET A 195 6.86 5.56 21.98
C MET A 195 6.93 4.49 23.07
N ALA A 196 6.92 4.87 24.35
CA ALA A 196 6.89 3.94 25.47
C ALA A 196 5.59 3.12 25.46
N GLU A 197 4.44 3.77 25.30
CA GLU A 197 3.14 3.11 25.22
C GLU A 197 3.05 2.19 23.99
N GLU A 198 3.57 2.62 22.84
CA GLU A 198 3.63 1.75 21.64
C GLU A 198 4.63 0.59 21.81
N SER A 199 5.72 0.78 22.56
CA SER A 199 6.70 -0.26 22.84
C SER A 199 6.15 -1.33 23.79
N GLU A 200 5.42 -0.93 24.82
CA GLU A 200 4.70 -1.82 25.72
C GLU A 200 3.60 -2.57 24.96
N ARG A 201 2.89 -1.86 24.08
CA ARG A 201 1.86 -2.42 23.22
C ARG A 201 2.38 -3.48 22.23
N LEU A 202 3.56 -3.27 21.67
CA LEU A 202 4.13 -4.14 20.64
C LEU A 202 5.09 -5.19 21.19
N GLY A 203 5.62 -5.04 22.40
CA GLY A 203 6.72 -5.84 22.91
C GLY A 203 8.01 -5.57 22.15
N THR A 204 9.07 -5.25 22.88
CA THR A 204 10.40 -4.95 22.32
C THR A 204 11.10 -6.19 21.78
N ASN A 205 11.01 -7.31 22.50
CA ASN A 205 11.68 -8.56 22.15
C ASN A 205 10.83 -9.45 21.23
N LEU A 206 11.37 -9.72 20.03
CA LEU A 206 10.72 -10.55 19.02
C LEU A 206 10.45 -11.97 19.52
N THR A 207 11.43 -12.60 20.16
CA THR A 207 11.33 -14.00 20.62
C THR A 207 10.40 -14.17 21.81
N GLU A 208 10.35 -13.17 22.70
CA GLU A 208 9.58 -13.26 23.94
C GLU A 208 8.10 -12.97 23.70
N HIS A 209 7.77 -11.91 22.95
CA HIS A 209 6.40 -11.41 22.84
C HIS A 209 5.66 -11.82 21.57
N TRP A 210 6.34 -12.45 20.61
CA TRP A 210 5.73 -12.84 19.34
C TRP A 210 5.86 -14.33 19.07
N TYR A 211 4.77 -14.94 18.57
CA TYR A 211 4.81 -16.25 17.96
C TYR A 211 5.12 -16.15 16.47
N SER A 212 6.07 -16.97 16.00
CA SER A 212 6.18 -17.29 14.58
C SER A 212 4.95 -18.13 14.17
N CYS A 213 4.55 -18.03 12.91
CA CYS A 213 3.53 -18.93 12.37
C CYS A 213 3.88 -20.41 12.63
N PHE A 214 5.16 -20.76 12.58
CA PHE A 214 5.63 -22.13 12.86
C PHE A 214 5.46 -22.52 14.33
N ASP A 215 5.71 -21.61 15.26
CA ASP A 215 5.55 -21.86 16.69
C ASP A 215 4.09 -22.18 17.02
N ILE A 216 3.15 -21.42 16.42
CA ILE A 216 1.71 -21.68 16.57
C ILE A 216 1.33 -23.04 15.98
N MET A 217 1.90 -23.39 14.83
CA MET A 217 1.67 -24.70 14.21
C MET A 217 2.18 -25.84 15.11
N ARG A 218 3.35 -25.68 15.75
CA ARG A 218 3.94 -26.66 16.67
C ARG A 218 3.13 -26.77 17.97
N LEU A 219 2.83 -25.64 18.60
CA LEU A 219 2.15 -25.58 19.90
C LEU A 219 0.68 -26.00 19.83
N PHE A 220 -0.04 -25.67 18.76
CA PHE A 220 -1.49 -25.88 18.69
C PHE A 220 -1.93 -26.86 17.60
N GLY A 221 -1.00 -27.37 16.77
CA GLY A 221 -1.32 -28.29 15.68
C GLY A 221 -2.27 -27.70 14.63
N LEU A 222 -2.26 -26.37 14.49
CA LEU A 222 -3.06 -25.63 13.51
C LEU A 222 -2.35 -25.55 12.16
N GLY A 223 -3.09 -25.57 11.07
CA GLY A 223 -2.53 -25.30 9.74
C GLY A 223 -2.23 -23.82 9.52
N LYS A 224 -1.25 -23.49 8.68
CA LYS A 224 -0.86 -22.10 8.34
C LYS A 224 -2.05 -21.20 7.94
N THR A 225 -2.99 -21.74 7.17
CA THR A 225 -4.21 -21.03 6.76
C THR A 225 -5.17 -20.80 7.93
N GLN A 226 -5.30 -21.76 8.84
CA GLN A 226 -6.12 -21.63 10.04
C GLN A 226 -5.55 -20.57 10.98
N VAL A 227 -4.22 -20.53 11.15
CA VAL A 227 -3.55 -19.50 11.95
C VAL A 227 -3.86 -18.10 11.43
N ARG A 228 -3.75 -17.90 10.10
CA ARG A 228 -4.08 -16.61 9.47
C ARG A 228 -5.56 -16.23 9.63
N ARG A 229 -6.47 -17.17 9.39
CA ARG A 229 -7.92 -16.93 9.52
C ARG A 229 -8.29 -16.58 10.96
N PHE A 230 -7.72 -17.29 11.93
CA PHE A 230 -7.95 -17.03 13.35
C PHE A 230 -7.46 -15.64 13.76
N ALA A 231 -6.24 -15.27 13.35
CA ALA A 231 -5.71 -13.95 13.64
C ALA A 231 -6.59 -12.82 13.08
N LEU A 232 -7.10 -12.97 11.85
CA LEU A 232 -8.00 -12.01 11.23
C LEU A 232 -9.36 -11.94 11.94
N ALA A 233 -9.93 -13.08 12.31
CA ALA A 233 -11.24 -13.14 12.96
C ALA A 233 -11.25 -12.52 14.36
N HIS A 234 -10.17 -12.71 15.12
CA HIS A 234 -10.04 -12.23 16.50
C HIS A 234 -9.23 -10.94 16.63
N GLY A 235 -8.80 -10.34 15.51
CA GLY A 235 -8.07 -9.07 15.51
C GLY A 235 -6.67 -9.17 16.15
N VAL A 236 -6.03 -10.34 16.11
CA VAL A 236 -4.69 -10.54 16.68
C VAL A 236 -3.69 -9.67 15.92
N ARG A 237 -2.93 -8.85 16.65
CA ARG A 237 -1.92 -7.97 16.04
C ARG A 237 -0.82 -8.79 15.37
N THR A 238 -0.51 -8.43 14.13
CA THR A 238 0.55 -9.07 13.34
C THR A 238 1.66 -8.09 12.97
N LYS A 239 2.90 -8.55 13.03
CA LYS A 239 4.10 -7.79 12.61
C LYS A 239 4.81 -8.56 11.50
N ARG A 240 5.26 -7.84 10.47
CA ARG A 240 6.07 -8.40 9.38
C ARG A 240 7.53 -8.11 9.67
N ILE A 241 8.36 -9.14 9.69
CA ILE A 241 9.79 -9.03 10.02
C ILE A 241 10.58 -9.94 9.09
N HIS A 242 11.76 -9.45 8.66
CA HIS A 242 12.73 -10.15 7.81
C HIS A 242 12.07 -10.81 6.58
N GLY A 243 11.59 -9.97 5.65
CA GLY A 243 10.85 -10.38 4.46
C GLY A 243 9.34 -10.48 4.68
N ASN A 244 8.68 -11.45 4.04
CA ASN A 244 7.22 -11.64 4.10
C ASN A 244 6.78 -12.62 5.21
N ARG A 245 7.59 -12.76 6.27
CA ARG A 245 7.28 -13.63 7.42
C ARG A 245 6.40 -12.86 8.41
N LEU A 246 5.27 -13.46 8.76
CA LEU A 246 4.32 -12.90 9.73
C LEU A 246 4.57 -13.48 11.12
N TYR A 247 4.57 -12.59 12.08
CA TYR A 247 4.61 -12.86 13.51
C TYR A 247 3.31 -12.38 14.16
N TYR A 248 2.83 -13.11 15.15
CA TYR A 248 1.58 -12.85 15.87
C TYR A 248 1.89 -12.52 17.32
N LEU A 249 1.26 -11.50 17.90
CA LEU A 249 1.50 -11.13 19.29
C LEU A 249 0.98 -12.23 20.23
N LYS A 250 1.82 -12.77 21.12
CA LYS A 250 1.46 -13.89 22.01
C LYS A 250 0.28 -13.54 22.91
N ALA A 251 0.33 -12.36 23.55
CA ALA A 251 -0.72 -11.90 24.47
C ALA A 251 -2.10 -11.86 23.82
N ASP A 252 -2.22 -11.26 22.62
CA ASP A 252 -3.48 -11.21 21.88
C ASP A 252 -3.92 -12.60 21.41
N TRP A 253 -2.97 -13.43 20.98
CA TRP A 253 -3.24 -14.77 20.51
C TRP A 253 -3.80 -15.66 21.62
N ASP A 254 -3.15 -15.66 22.78
CA ASP A 254 -3.56 -16.45 23.94
C ASP A 254 -4.87 -15.93 24.54
N ALA A 255 -5.08 -14.61 24.59
CA ALA A 255 -6.37 -14.03 24.98
C ALA A 255 -7.50 -14.42 24.01
N ALA A 256 -7.26 -14.32 22.69
CA ALA A 256 -8.21 -14.75 21.67
C ALA A 256 -8.53 -16.24 21.77
N ARG A 257 -7.53 -17.06 22.09
CA ARG A 257 -7.68 -18.50 22.32
C ARG A 257 -8.52 -18.81 23.55
N LYS A 258 -8.26 -18.15 24.68
CA LYS A 258 -9.06 -18.31 25.90
C LYS A 258 -10.53 -17.95 25.66
N VAL A 259 -10.80 -16.85 24.94
CA VAL A 259 -12.16 -16.47 24.54
C VAL A 259 -12.80 -17.50 23.60
N SER A 260 -12.01 -18.10 22.71
CA SER A 260 -12.51 -19.10 21.76
C SER A 260 -12.79 -20.44 22.41
N GLU A 261 -11.95 -20.87 23.36
CA GLU A 261 -12.14 -22.08 24.17
C GLU A 261 -13.39 -21.99 25.04
N GLN A 262 -13.69 -20.80 25.59
CA GLN A 262 -14.93 -20.55 26.30
C GLN A 262 -16.17 -20.62 25.40
N LYS A 263 -16.05 -20.21 24.12
CA LYS A 263 -17.17 -20.17 23.18
C LYS A 263 -17.40 -21.50 22.45
N SER A 264 -16.37 -22.32 22.30
CA SER A 264 -16.40 -23.52 21.46
C SER A 264 -15.74 -24.71 22.14
N ALA A 265 -16.53 -25.76 22.40
CA ALA A 265 -16.07 -27.03 22.97
C ALA A 265 -15.10 -27.83 22.07
N SER A 266 -15.02 -27.51 20.77
CA SER A 266 -14.21 -28.23 19.77
C SER A 266 -12.83 -27.59 19.51
N THR A 267 -12.28 -26.88 20.48
CA THR A 267 -11.01 -26.18 20.29
C THR A 267 -9.82 -27.11 20.57
N LYS A 268 -8.92 -27.31 19.58
CA LYS A 268 -7.73 -28.17 19.75
C LYS A 268 -6.87 -27.68 20.93
N ALA A 269 -6.59 -28.56 21.89
CA ALA A 269 -5.73 -28.28 23.03
C ALA A 269 -4.29 -27.96 22.59
N LYS A 270 -3.57 -27.23 23.45
CA LYS A 270 -2.13 -27.01 23.29
C LYS A 270 -1.43 -28.36 23.40
N ARG A 271 -0.61 -28.70 22.42
CA ARG A 271 0.22 -29.91 22.44
C ARG A 271 1.31 -29.72 23.48
N GLU A 272 1.46 -30.71 24.34
CA GLU A 272 2.66 -30.85 25.16
C GLU A 272 3.84 -31.12 24.21
N VAL A 273 4.92 -30.35 24.38
CA VAL A 273 6.16 -30.46 23.60
C VAL A 273 7.21 -31.05 24.51
#